data_AF-A0A7J2XB83-F1
#
_entry.id   AF-A0A7J2XB83-F1
#
_cell.length_a   1.000
_cell.length_b   1.000
_cell.length_c   1.000
_cell.angle_alpha   90.00
_cell.angle_beta   90.00
_cell.angle_gamma   90.00
#
_symmetry.space_group_name_H-M   'P 1'
#
loop_
_entity.id
_entity.type
_entity.pdbx_description
1 polymer ?
#
loop_
_entity_poly.entity_id
_entity_poly.type
_entity_poly.pdbx_seq_one_letter_code
_entity_poly.pdbx_strand_id
1 'polypeptide(L)'
;MVGGYGRGNRYRWWYRATGLPGWMRLGMLPPWNPWFMPWGMPPWYPEEIPPEEELRMLEEERQALEEELEEIKKRIDELKRQLGR
;
A
#
# COMPACT_ATOMS: atom_id res chain seq x y z
N MET A 1 -21.84 -43.57 3.48
CA MET A 1 -20.54 -42.87 3.45
C MET A 1 -20.78 -41.39 3.22
N VAL A 2 -20.18 -40.57 4.07
CA VAL A 2 -19.86 -39.13 3.94
C VAL A 2 -21.02 -38.17 3.64
N GLY A 3 -21.46 -37.48 4.69
CA GLY A 3 -22.39 -36.36 4.62
C GLY A 3 -21.79 -35.19 3.85
N GLY A 4 -22.55 -34.68 2.88
CA GLY A 4 -22.44 -33.29 2.43
C GLY A 4 -22.86 -32.33 3.55
N TYR A 5 -22.81 -31.02 3.27
CA TYR A 5 -23.14 -29.92 4.18
C TYR A 5 -21.98 -29.37 5.03
N GLY A 6 -20.98 -28.81 4.34
CA GLY A 6 -19.93 -28.01 4.98
C GLY A 6 -19.65 -26.69 4.28
N ARG A 7 -20.63 -25.97 3.70
CA ARG A 7 -20.35 -24.68 3.04
C ARG A 7 -21.53 -23.69 2.86
N GLY A 8 -22.60 -23.80 3.65
CA GLY A 8 -23.88 -23.17 3.29
C GLY A 8 -24.45 -22.05 4.17
N ASN A 9 -24.08 -21.93 5.46
CA ASN A 9 -24.94 -21.19 6.40
C ASN A 9 -24.42 -19.82 6.85
N ARG A 10 -23.12 -19.51 6.71
CA ARG A 10 -22.58 -18.20 7.13
C ARG A 10 -22.75 -17.12 6.05
N TYR A 11 -22.61 -17.49 4.78
CA TYR A 11 -22.71 -16.54 3.66
C TYR A 11 -24.15 -16.15 3.30
N ARG A 12 -25.15 -16.98 3.64
CA ARG A 12 -26.57 -16.71 3.32
C ARG A 12 -27.18 -15.62 4.21
N TRP A 13 -26.74 -15.48 5.46
CA TRP A 13 -27.22 -14.40 6.35
C TRP A 13 -26.81 -13.04 5.80
N TRP A 14 -25.56 -12.95 5.39
CA TRP A 14 -25.02 -11.80 4.70
C TRP A 14 -25.73 -11.52 3.37
N TYR A 15 -26.07 -12.53 2.56
CA TYR A 15 -26.85 -12.35 1.33
C TYR A 15 -28.21 -11.71 1.62
N ARG A 16 -28.90 -12.14 2.68
CA ARG A 16 -30.17 -11.52 3.10
C ARG A 16 -30.01 -10.09 3.62
N ALA A 17 -28.89 -9.79 4.27
CA ALA A 17 -28.62 -8.46 4.82
C ALA A 17 -28.21 -7.41 3.77
N THR A 18 -27.63 -7.83 2.64
CA THR A 18 -26.97 -6.90 1.69
C THR A 18 -27.29 -7.19 0.21
N GLY A 19 -28.03 -8.25 -0.10
CA GLY A 19 -28.39 -8.66 -1.47
C GLY A 19 -27.26 -9.27 -2.30
N LEU A 20 -26.02 -9.26 -1.81
CA LEU A 20 -24.84 -9.64 -2.61
C LEU A 20 -24.34 -11.06 -2.33
N PRO A 21 -24.09 -11.90 -3.33
CA PRO A 21 -23.50 -13.23 -3.12
C PRO A 21 -22.04 -13.10 -2.66
N GLY A 22 -21.54 -14.10 -1.91
CA GLY A 22 -20.22 -14.03 -1.24
C GLY A 22 -19.03 -13.80 -2.19
N TRP A 23 -19.12 -14.24 -3.45
CA TRP A 23 -18.09 -14.01 -4.47
C TRP A 23 -17.97 -12.53 -4.86
N MET A 24 -19.08 -11.78 -4.85
CA MET A 24 -19.09 -10.37 -5.25
C MET A 24 -18.50 -9.47 -4.16
N ARG A 25 -18.54 -9.92 -2.90
CA ARG A 25 -17.88 -9.25 -1.76
C ARG A 25 -16.36 -9.41 -1.77
N LEU A 26 -15.86 -10.52 -2.32
CA LEU A 26 -14.42 -10.73 -2.47
C LEU A 26 -13.79 -9.69 -3.42
N GLY A 27 -14.57 -9.13 -4.35
CA GLY A 27 -14.14 -8.00 -5.20
C GLY A 27 -14.07 -6.64 -4.51
N MET A 28 -14.57 -6.51 -3.26
CA MET A 28 -14.46 -5.28 -2.45
C MET A 28 -13.28 -5.34 -1.46
N LEU A 29 -12.50 -6.43 -1.47
CA LEU A 29 -11.32 -6.52 -0.63
C LEU A 29 -10.19 -5.67 -1.21
N PRO A 30 -9.37 -5.09 -0.32
CA PRO A 30 -8.35 -4.15 -0.73
C PRO A 30 -7.36 -4.75 -1.75
N PRO A 31 -7.06 -4.04 -2.84
CA PRO A 31 -6.29 -4.57 -3.97
C PRO A 31 -4.82 -4.85 -3.66
N TRP A 32 -4.32 -4.42 -2.49
CA TRP A 32 -2.91 -4.58 -2.09
C TRP A 32 -2.59 -5.92 -1.43
N ASN A 33 -3.59 -6.78 -1.15
CA ASN A 33 -3.34 -8.07 -0.53
C ASN A 33 -3.26 -9.18 -1.59
N PRO A 34 -2.06 -9.76 -1.84
CA PRO A 34 -1.85 -10.74 -2.91
C PRO A 34 -2.71 -12.00 -2.77
N TRP A 35 -3.18 -12.32 -1.56
CA TRP A 35 -4.02 -13.48 -1.30
C TRP A 35 -5.45 -13.31 -1.84
N PHE A 36 -5.89 -12.07 -2.03
CA PHE A 36 -7.24 -11.74 -2.48
C PHE A 36 -7.29 -11.22 -3.92
N MET A 37 -6.15 -11.18 -4.62
CA MET A 37 -6.11 -10.79 -6.03
C MET A 37 -6.71 -11.91 -6.89
N PRO A 38 -7.69 -11.61 -7.78
CA PRO A 38 -8.22 -12.59 -8.71
C PRO A 38 -7.10 -13.19 -9.56
N TRP A 39 -7.05 -14.52 -9.63
CA TRP A 39 -6.13 -15.24 -10.51
C TRP A 39 -6.28 -14.73 -11.96
N GLY A 40 -5.20 -14.19 -12.53
CA GLY A 40 -5.18 -13.66 -13.89
C GLY A 40 -5.34 -12.15 -14.02
N MET A 41 -5.42 -11.40 -12.91
CA MET A 41 -5.30 -9.94 -12.95
C MET A 41 -3.81 -9.58 -13.13
N PRO A 42 -3.44 -8.80 -14.17
CA PRO A 42 -2.06 -8.38 -14.36
C PRO A 42 -1.60 -7.61 -13.10
N PRO A 43 -0.36 -7.81 -12.64
CA PRO A 43 0.17 -7.04 -11.53
C PRO A 43 0.02 -5.56 -11.86
N TRP A 44 -0.63 -4.80 -10.97
CA TRP A 44 -0.71 -3.33 -11.04
C TRP A 44 0.65 -2.66 -10.71
N TYR A 45 1.74 -3.37 -10.96
CA TYR A 45 3.07 -2.80 -10.84
C TYR A 45 3.29 -1.91 -12.05
N PRO A 46 3.74 -0.66 -11.84
CA PRO A 46 4.07 0.22 -12.95
C PRO A 46 5.15 -0.44 -13.82
N GLU A 47 5.03 -0.19 -15.13
CA GLU A 47 6.07 -0.51 -16.10
C GLU A 47 7.43 -0.01 -15.61
N GLU A 48 8.48 -0.79 -15.84
CA GLU A 48 9.84 -0.50 -15.40
C GLU A 48 10.24 0.92 -15.85
N ILE A 49 10.59 1.78 -14.90
CA ILE A 49 11.02 3.15 -15.17
C ILE A 49 12.32 3.09 -15.98
N PRO A 50 12.47 3.87 -17.07
CA PRO A 50 13.71 3.85 -17.85
C PRO A 50 14.88 4.39 -17.01
N PRO A 51 16.11 3.84 -17.13
CA PRO A 51 17.23 4.20 -16.27
C PRO A 51 17.60 5.70 -16.25
N GLU A 52 17.41 6.40 -17.37
CA GLU A 52 17.65 7.84 -17.47
C GLU A 52 16.65 8.66 -16.64
N GLU A 53 15.39 8.22 -16.58
CA GLU A 53 14.35 8.86 -15.80
C GLU A 53 14.50 8.56 -14.32
N GLU A 54 14.86 7.33 -13.96
CA GLU A 54 15.23 6.97 -12.59
C GLU A 54 16.39 7.82 -12.08
N LEU A 55 17.45 8.00 -12.89
CA LEU A 55 18.58 8.85 -12.52
C LEU A 55 18.15 10.29 -12.24
N ARG A 56 17.31 10.88 -13.11
CA ARG A 56 16.79 12.25 -12.91
C ARG A 56 16.01 12.36 -11.60
N MET A 57 15.11 11.40 -11.34
CA MET A 57 14.33 11.39 -10.10
C MET A 57 15.20 11.26 -8.86
N LEU A 58 16.23 10.41 -8.89
CA LEU A 58 17.17 10.25 -7.79
C LEU A 58 18.04 11.50 -7.56
N GLU A 59 18.41 12.21 -8.63
CA GLU A 59 19.14 13.48 -8.50
C GLU A 59 18.29 14.58 -7.87
N GLU A 60 17.01 14.67 -8.25
CA GLU A 60 16.03 15.58 -7.64
C GLU A 60 15.78 15.23 -6.17
N GLU A 61 15.59 13.94 -5.85
CA GLU A 61 15.42 13.47 -4.48
C GLU A 61 16.64 13.78 -3.62
N ARG A 62 17.85 13.56 -4.15
CA ARG A 62 19.10 13.92 -3.46
C ARG A 62 19.13 15.43 -3.13
N GLN A 63 18.79 16.29 -4.08
CA GLN A 63 18.78 17.75 -3.84
C GLN A 63 17.80 18.14 -2.74
N ALA A 64 16.57 17.61 -2.77
CA ALA A 64 15.57 17.88 -1.74
C ALA A 64 16.05 17.42 -0.35
N LEU A 65 16.68 16.23 -0.27
CA LEU A 65 17.25 15.72 0.98
C LEU A 65 18.43 16.54 1.48
N GLU A 66 19.27 17.07 0.59
CA GLU A 66 20.36 17.97 0.96
C GLU A 66 19.84 19.27 1.59
N GLU A 67 18.78 19.86 1.02
CA GLU A 67 18.11 21.04 1.57
C GLU A 67 17.51 20.76 2.95
N GLU A 68 16.80 19.64 3.10
CA GLU A 68 16.23 19.21 4.38
C GLU A 68 17.32 19.00 5.45
N LEU A 69 18.45 18.39 5.06
CA LEU A 69 19.60 18.23 5.94
C LEU A 69 20.20 19.57 6.40
N GLU A 70 20.24 20.58 5.54
CA GLU A 70 20.68 21.91 5.93
C GLU A 70 19.74 22.56 6.94
N GLU A 71 18.42 22.44 6.74
CA GLU A 71 17.43 22.95 7.68
C GLU A 71 17.54 22.26 9.04
N ILE A 72 17.67 20.94 9.05
CA ILE A 72 17.88 20.15 10.27
C ILE A 72 19.16 20.60 10.99
N LYS A 73 20.27 20.79 10.27
CA LYS A 73 21.52 21.30 10.86
C LYS A 73 21.33 22.67 11.51
N LYS A 74 20.66 23.61 10.82
CA LYS A 74 20.35 24.94 11.37
C LYS A 74 19.52 24.82 12.66
N ARG A 75 18.52 23.94 12.68
CA ARG A 75 17.68 23.70 13.85
C ARG A 75 18.48 23.10 15.01
N ILE A 76 19.39 22.17 14.73
CA ILE A 76 20.30 21.59 15.72
C ILE A 76 21.18 22.68 16.32
N ASP A 77 21.78 23.55 15.51
CA ASP A 77 22.66 24.61 16.00
C ASP A 77 21.90 25.65 16.83
N GLU A 78 20.67 25.98 16.45
CA GLU A 78 19.78 26.83 17.25
C GLU A 78 19.51 26.20 18.62
N LEU A 79 19.15 24.91 18.65
CA LEU A 79 18.87 24.17 19.89
C LEU A 79 20.12 24.02 20.76
N LYS A 80 21.31 23.80 20.17
CA LYS A 80 22.58 23.78 20.90
C LYS A 80 22.85 25.11 21.60
N ARG A 81 22.66 26.23 20.89
CA ARG A 81 22.77 27.59 21.47
C ARG A 81 21.79 27.79 22.62
N GLN A 82 20.53 27.38 22.47
CA GLN A 82 19.52 27.47 23.53
C GLN A 82 19.88 26.62 24.76
N LEU A 83 20.47 25.44 24.55
CA LEU A 83 20.89 24.53 25.61
C LEU A 83 22.27 24.86 26.20
N GLY A 84 22.95 25.90 25.71
CA GLY A 84 24.29 26.30 26.16
C GLY A 84 25.36 25.24 25.87
N ARG A 85 25.21 24.48 24.79
CA ARG A 85 26.16 23.45 24.33
C ARG A 85 26.86 23.84 23.04
#